data_AF-A0A2E9VQX3-F1
#
_entry.id   AF-A0A2E9VQX3-F1
#
_cell.length_a   1.000
_cell.length_b   1.000
_cell.length_c   1.000
_cell.angle_alpha   90.00
_cell.angle_beta   90.00
_cell.angle_gamma   90.00
#
_symmetry.space_group_name_H-M   'P 1'
#
loop_
_entity.id
_entity.type
_entity.pdbx_description
1 polymer ?
#
loop_
_entity_poly.entity_id
_entity_poly.type
_entity_poly.pdbx_seq_one_letter_code
_entity_poly.pdbx_strand_id
1 'polypeptide(L)'
;MGVLAVYCLLSFSTPQVSAQISKNKIKNSTWQGYYETKGGNRMNCKVVLNGSSGTYHTSDGSGRLRNVEYNFDNDPSNGDWFVRISADWYLTQNWGGKYGGEVSWTTSSDNYKNLSGDYDINGNRGGAWNCRLQSFNGGNDDFDLGGGGGGMDKCVDYSDWKYNDRKCYYYRTCQFPGGGYQYVIYYPDTDPEWVFWYNPKSEKYWCSCPTVKHPKYGKKVRNGHEYFHRCSQPAREIEDCEWEDEITTSCTAKNDRGESIDLAGLPTDLP
;
A
#
# COMPACT_ATOMS: atom_id res chain seq x y z
N MET A 1 -45.19 -49.20 -18.29
CA MET A 1 -44.14 -48.83 -17.32
C MET A 1 -43.28 -47.76 -17.98
N GLY A 2 -43.42 -46.49 -17.58
CA GLY A 2 -42.64 -45.38 -18.10
C GLY A 2 -41.93 -44.70 -16.94
N VAL A 3 -40.59 -44.67 -16.98
CA VAL A 3 -39.76 -44.05 -15.96
C VAL A 3 -39.65 -42.56 -16.28
N LEU A 4 -40.20 -41.72 -15.42
CA LEU A 4 -40.05 -40.26 -15.46
C LEU A 4 -38.67 -39.92 -14.88
N ALA A 5 -37.74 -39.42 -15.70
CA ALA A 5 -36.48 -38.87 -15.23
C ALA A 5 -36.64 -37.37 -14.96
N VAL A 6 -36.56 -36.98 -13.69
CA VAL A 6 -36.53 -35.59 -13.25
C VAL A 6 -35.10 -35.09 -13.36
N TYR A 7 -34.84 -34.19 -14.31
CA TYR A 7 -33.57 -33.47 -14.40
C TYR A 7 -33.59 -32.27 -13.44
N CYS A 8 -32.92 -32.40 -12.29
CA CYS A 8 -32.59 -31.25 -11.45
C CYS A 8 -31.41 -30.49 -12.08
N LEU A 9 -31.69 -29.33 -12.68
CA LEU A 9 -30.68 -28.35 -13.05
C LEU A 9 -30.20 -27.63 -11.78
N LEU A 10 -29.07 -28.06 -11.24
CA LEU A 10 -28.31 -27.30 -10.25
C LEU A 10 -27.67 -26.09 -10.95
N SER A 11 -28.37 -24.96 -10.97
CA SER A 11 -27.75 -23.69 -11.34
C SER A 11 -26.87 -23.22 -10.18
N PHE A 12 -25.56 -23.40 -10.29
CA PHE A 12 -24.61 -22.75 -9.41
C PHE A 12 -24.71 -21.24 -9.64
N SER A 13 -25.21 -20.51 -8.64
CA SER A 13 -25.09 -19.05 -8.61
C SER A 13 -23.60 -18.71 -8.55
N THR A 14 -23.06 -18.22 -9.66
CA THR A 14 -21.72 -17.60 -9.67
C THR A 14 -21.71 -16.53 -8.58
N PRO A 15 -20.75 -16.56 -7.63
CA PRO A 15 -20.69 -15.57 -6.57
C PRO A 15 -20.67 -14.17 -7.17
N GLN A 16 -21.55 -13.31 -6.66
CA GLN A 16 -21.66 -11.92 -7.09
C GLN A 16 -20.27 -11.28 -7.09
N VAL A 17 -19.88 -10.82 -8.28
CA VAL A 17 -18.69 -10.03 -8.54
C VAL A 17 -18.60 -8.92 -7.50
N SER A 18 -17.53 -8.95 -6.69
CA SER A 18 -17.13 -7.87 -5.79
C SER A 18 -17.29 -6.54 -6.52
N ALA A 19 -17.99 -5.58 -5.92
CA ALA A 19 -18.34 -4.29 -6.54
C ALA A 19 -17.18 -3.74 -7.38
N GLN A 20 -17.27 -3.94 -8.70
CA GLN A 20 -16.24 -3.46 -9.63
C GLN A 20 -16.18 -1.95 -9.49
N ILE A 21 -14.98 -1.44 -9.21
CA ILE A 21 -14.77 0.00 -9.23
C ILE A 21 -14.99 0.45 -10.66
N SER A 22 -15.92 1.38 -10.83
CA SER A 22 -16.24 1.86 -12.15
C SER A 22 -14.97 2.45 -12.78
N LYS A 23 -14.77 2.18 -14.06
CA LYS A 23 -13.65 2.75 -14.83
C LYS A 23 -13.55 4.27 -14.62
N ASN A 24 -14.69 4.93 -14.45
CA ASN A 24 -14.79 6.36 -14.18
C ASN A 24 -14.16 6.78 -12.84
N LYS A 25 -14.18 5.95 -11.80
CA LYS A 25 -13.51 6.24 -10.54
C LYS A 25 -11.99 6.25 -10.70
N ILE A 26 -11.43 5.25 -11.38
CA ILE A 26 -9.98 5.19 -11.63
C ILE A 26 -9.53 6.31 -12.59
N LYS A 27 -10.33 6.64 -13.60
CA LYS A 27 -10.06 7.78 -14.48
C LYS A 27 -10.05 9.14 -13.78
N ASN A 28 -10.63 9.25 -12.59
CA ASN A 28 -10.75 10.50 -11.84
C ASN A 28 -10.25 10.30 -10.41
N SER A 29 -9.00 9.87 -10.26
CA SER A 29 -8.43 9.44 -8.99
C SER A 29 -7.10 10.09 -8.69
N THR A 30 -6.81 10.22 -7.40
CA THR A 30 -5.54 10.70 -6.87
C THR A 30 -4.82 9.56 -6.17
N TRP A 31 -3.54 9.39 -6.48
CA TRP A 31 -2.66 8.36 -5.94
C TRP A 31 -1.43 9.01 -5.32
N GLN A 32 -0.94 8.45 -4.23
CA GLN A 32 0.27 8.94 -3.55
C GLN A 32 1.16 7.79 -3.12
N GLY A 33 2.45 7.96 -3.22
CA GLY A 33 3.42 6.99 -2.75
C GLY A 33 4.82 7.40 -3.14
N TYR A 34 5.58 6.48 -3.73
CA TYR A 34 6.96 6.72 -4.11
C TYR A 34 7.36 6.00 -5.39
N TYR A 35 8.45 6.46 -5.99
CA TYR A 35 9.18 5.69 -6.99
C TYR A 35 10.66 5.61 -6.64
N GLU A 36 11.32 4.57 -7.11
CA GLU A 36 12.76 4.40 -6.99
C GLU A 36 13.44 4.91 -8.25
N THR A 37 14.37 5.85 -8.10
CA THR A 37 15.21 6.30 -9.20
C THR A 37 16.19 5.20 -9.61
N LYS A 38 16.75 5.29 -10.81
CA LYS A 38 17.86 4.42 -11.27
C LYS A 38 19.06 4.38 -10.30
N GLY A 39 19.24 5.41 -9.47
CA GLY A 39 20.28 5.46 -8.43
C GLY A 39 19.90 4.78 -7.11
N GLY A 40 18.73 4.16 -7.01
CA GLY A 40 18.20 3.55 -5.78
C GLY A 40 17.59 4.55 -4.80
N ASN A 41 17.53 5.85 -5.14
CA ASN A 41 16.90 6.84 -4.28
C ASN A 41 15.38 6.74 -4.36
N ARG A 42 14.73 6.80 -3.20
CA ARG A 42 13.27 6.81 -3.09
C ARG A 42 12.74 8.24 -3.18
N MET A 43 11.75 8.43 -4.05
CA MET A 43 11.18 9.74 -4.40
C MET A 43 9.68 9.73 -4.15
N ASN A 44 9.20 10.62 -3.27
CA ASN A 44 7.77 10.77 -3.05
C ASN A 44 7.07 11.23 -4.32
N CYS A 45 5.88 10.70 -4.59
CA CYS A 45 5.09 11.11 -5.74
C CYS A 45 3.60 11.18 -5.46
N LYS A 46 2.91 12.08 -6.17
CA LYS A 46 1.46 12.19 -6.27
C LYS A 46 1.08 12.13 -7.74
N VAL A 47 0.17 11.23 -8.10
CA VAL A 47 -0.40 11.13 -9.45
C VAL A 47 -1.87 11.48 -9.40
N VAL A 48 -2.29 12.41 -10.23
CA VAL A 48 -3.70 12.81 -10.38
C VAL A 48 -4.13 12.43 -11.79
N LEU A 49 -5.09 11.50 -11.89
CA LEU A 49 -5.67 11.06 -13.15
C LEU A 49 -6.97 11.81 -13.42
N ASN A 50 -7.13 12.31 -14.63
CA ASN A 50 -8.31 13.03 -15.12
C ASN A 50 -8.61 12.65 -16.58
N GLY A 51 -9.37 11.57 -16.76
CA GLY A 51 -9.71 11.04 -18.07
C GLY A 51 -8.48 10.53 -18.81
N SER A 52 -8.23 10.99 -20.03
CA SER A 52 -7.06 10.62 -20.84
C SER A 52 -5.81 11.46 -20.56
N SER A 53 -5.80 12.19 -19.44
CA SER A 53 -4.73 13.08 -19.03
C SER A 53 -4.53 13.06 -17.52
N GLY A 54 -3.47 13.69 -17.04
CA GLY A 54 -3.24 13.83 -15.61
C GLY A 54 -2.08 14.74 -15.27
N THR A 55 -1.80 14.85 -13.99
CA THR A 55 -0.57 15.44 -13.48
C THR A 55 0.16 14.43 -12.61
N TYR A 56 1.46 14.63 -12.51
CA TYR A 56 2.22 13.98 -11.46
C TYR A 56 3.13 15.01 -10.82
N HIS A 57 3.42 14.76 -9.56
CA HIS A 57 4.26 15.61 -8.74
C HIS A 57 5.22 14.75 -7.97
N THR A 58 6.48 15.15 -7.92
CA THR A 58 7.56 14.48 -7.21
C THR A 58 8.35 15.52 -6.43
N SER A 59 9.20 15.08 -5.51
CA SER A 59 10.12 15.99 -4.80
C SER A 59 11.11 16.70 -5.74
N ASP A 60 11.41 16.16 -6.93
CA ASP A 60 12.33 16.76 -7.91
C ASP A 60 11.64 17.61 -8.99
N GLY A 61 10.31 17.66 -8.97
CA GLY A 61 9.55 18.43 -9.94
C GLY A 61 8.18 17.84 -10.25
N SER A 62 7.47 18.53 -11.12
CA SER A 62 6.12 18.15 -11.54
C SER A 62 6.01 18.14 -13.06
N GLY A 63 4.95 17.49 -13.54
CA GLY A 63 4.69 17.40 -14.95
C GLY A 63 3.29 16.96 -15.29
N ARG A 64 3.07 16.74 -16.58
CA ARG A 64 1.78 16.31 -17.13
C ARG A 64 1.89 14.89 -17.65
N LEU A 65 0.81 14.14 -17.43
CA LEU A 65 0.53 12.87 -18.09
C LEU A 65 -0.37 13.15 -19.30
N ARG A 66 -0.03 12.57 -20.44
CA ARG A 66 -0.78 12.63 -21.70
C ARG A 66 -1.05 11.21 -22.19
N ASN A 67 -2.04 11.09 -23.07
CA ASN A 67 -2.39 9.81 -23.69
C ASN A 67 -2.57 8.71 -22.63
N VAL A 68 -3.27 9.04 -21.54
CA VAL A 68 -3.48 8.08 -20.45
C VAL A 68 -4.48 7.03 -20.94
N GLU A 69 -4.00 5.81 -21.06
CA GLU A 69 -4.76 4.65 -21.50
C GLU A 69 -5.04 3.72 -20.31
N TYR A 70 -6.21 3.09 -20.33
CA TYR A 70 -6.65 2.20 -19.26
C TYR A 70 -7.10 0.88 -19.86
N ASN A 71 -6.28 -0.15 -19.65
CA ASN A 71 -6.57 -1.50 -20.07
C ASN A 71 -7.06 -2.28 -18.84
N PHE A 72 -8.36 -2.57 -18.86
CA PHE A 72 -9.02 -3.38 -17.84
C PHE A 72 -9.12 -4.79 -18.40
N ASP A 73 -8.41 -5.72 -17.80
CA ASP A 73 -8.38 -7.10 -18.25
C ASP A 73 -8.56 -8.04 -17.05
N ASN A 74 -8.79 -9.32 -17.31
CA ASN A 74 -8.80 -10.36 -16.30
C ASN A 74 -7.47 -11.10 -16.37
N ASP A 75 -6.81 -11.26 -15.22
CA ASP A 75 -5.70 -12.18 -15.08
C ASP A 75 -6.24 -13.61 -15.28
N PRO A 76 -5.82 -14.29 -16.36
CA PRO A 76 -6.35 -15.61 -16.70
C PRO A 76 -5.93 -16.69 -15.70
N SER A 77 -4.97 -16.42 -14.81
CA SER A 77 -4.42 -17.39 -13.86
C SER A 77 -5.23 -17.51 -12.55
N ASN A 78 -5.92 -16.46 -12.14
CA ASN A 78 -6.68 -16.40 -10.88
C ASN A 78 -8.11 -15.84 -11.05
N GLY A 79 -8.47 -15.32 -12.23
CA GLY A 79 -9.79 -14.73 -12.50
C GLY A 79 -9.97 -13.32 -11.94
N ASP A 80 -8.90 -12.70 -11.44
CA ASP A 80 -8.93 -11.34 -10.90
C ASP A 80 -8.85 -10.32 -12.03
N TRP A 81 -9.68 -9.27 -11.98
CA TRP A 81 -9.50 -8.16 -12.92
C TRP A 81 -8.30 -7.32 -12.49
N PHE A 82 -7.50 -6.83 -13.44
CA PHE A 82 -6.47 -5.84 -13.20
C PHE A 82 -6.65 -4.62 -14.10
N VAL A 83 -6.08 -3.49 -13.70
CA VAL A 83 -5.98 -2.30 -14.55
C VAL A 83 -4.53 -2.06 -14.88
N ARG A 84 -4.18 -2.12 -16.16
CA ARG A 84 -2.97 -1.48 -16.66
C ARG A 84 -3.28 -0.05 -17.05
N ILE A 85 -2.62 0.90 -16.42
CA ILE A 85 -2.69 2.31 -16.79
C ILE A 85 -1.38 2.65 -17.49
N SER A 86 -1.42 3.09 -18.74
CA SER A 86 -0.25 3.55 -19.50
C SER A 86 -0.35 5.05 -19.73
N ALA A 87 0.75 5.79 -19.68
CA ALA A 87 0.75 7.22 -19.98
C ALA A 87 2.09 7.71 -20.51
N ASP A 88 2.03 8.71 -21.39
CA ASP A 88 3.18 9.54 -21.73
C ASP A 88 3.40 10.57 -20.62
N TRP A 89 4.56 10.56 -19.99
CA TRP A 89 4.88 11.52 -18.94
C TRP A 89 6.02 12.45 -19.39
N TYR A 90 6.02 13.68 -18.88
CA TYR A 90 7.04 14.68 -19.20
C TYR A 90 7.51 15.39 -17.93
N LEU A 91 8.79 15.25 -17.57
CA LEU A 91 9.44 16.06 -16.52
C LEU A 91 9.77 17.43 -17.05
N THR A 92 9.17 18.44 -16.41
CA THR A 92 9.63 19.81 -16.54
C THR A 92 10.55 20.06 -15.35
N GLN A 93 11.86 19.83 -15.53
CA GLN A 93 12.83 20.23 -14.52
C GLN A 93 13.06 21.74 -14.57
N ASN A 94 13.41 22.34 -13.43
CA ASN A 94 13.94 23.72 -13.37
C ASN A 94 15.20 23.94 -14.24
N TRP A 95 15.82 22.85 -14.73
CA TRP A 95 17.10 22.84 -15.45
C TRP A 95 16.97 22.60 -16.97
N GLY A 96 15.77 22.75 -17.55
CA GLY A 96 15.59 22.82 -19.01
C GLY A 96 15.58 21.50 -19.80
N GLY A 97 15.73 20.35 -19.13
CA GLY A 97 15.57 19.03 -19.75
C GLY A 97 14.11 18.58 -19.80
N LYS A 98 13.65 18.09 -20.96
CA LYS A 98 12.39 17.34 -21.11
C LYS A 98 12.71 15.85 -21.11
N TYR A 99 12.39 15.15 -20.03
CA TYR A 99 12.44 13.69 -20.00
C TYR A 99 11.04 13.15 -20.17
N GLY A 100 10.88 12.13 -21.00
CA GLY A 100 9.61 11.43 -21.14
C GLY A 100 9.79 9.96 -21.46
N GLY A 101 8.68 9.25 -21.37
CA GLY A 101 8.59 7.82 -21.67
C GLY A 101 7.22 7.29 -21.29
N GLU A 102 7.14 5.97 -21.16
CA GLU A 102 5.90 5.28 -20.78
C GLU A 102 5.97 4.91 -19.30
N VAL A 103 4.86 5.06 -18.59
CA VAL A 103 4.70 4.49 -17.25
C VAL A 103 3.51 3.55 -17.26
N SER A 104 3.70 2.33 -16.76
CA SER A 104 2.66 1.30 -16.69
C SER A 104 2.39 0.95 -15.24
N TRP A 105 1.18 1.23 -14.76
CA TRP A 105 0.73 0.84 -13.42
C TRP A 105 -0.24 -0.33 -13.48
N THR A 106 -0.13 -1.25 -12.53
CA THR A 106 -1.01 -2.40 -12.33
C THR A 106 -1.66 -2.38 -10.95
N THR A 107 -2.94 -2.72 -10.88
CA THR A 107 -3.69 -2.95 -9.64
C THR A 107 -4.68 -4.09 -9.84
N SER A 108 -4.91 -4.93 -8.83
CA SER A 108 -5.85 -6.06 -8.90
C SER A 108 -7.21 -5.74 -8.28
N SER A 109 -8.22 -6.54 -8.63
CA SER A 109 -9.58 -6.55 -8.08
C SER A 109 -9.61 -6.46 -6.56
N ASP A 110 -8.74 -7.26 -5.95
CA ASP A 110 -8.61 -7.46 -4.54
C ASP A 110 -7.81 -6.33 -3.88
N ASN A 111 -6.98 -5.59 -4.62
CA ASN A 111 -6.14 -4.53 -4.08
C ASN A 111 -6.16 -3.24 -4.92
N TYR A 112 -7.36 -2.84 -5.35
CA TYR A 112 -7.60 -1.66 -6.20
C TYR A 112 -7.06 -0.34 -5.62
N LYS A 113 -6.71 -0.34 -4.32
CA LYS A 113 -6.18 0.82 -3.61
C LYS A 113 -4.68 0.99 -3.82
N ASN A 114 -4.00 0.06 -4.47
CA ASN A 114 -2.56 0.13 -4.68
C ASN A 114 -2.24 0.00 -6.17
N LEU A 115 -1.51 0.96 -6.72
CA LEU A 115 -0.84 0.88 -8.01
C LEU A 115 0.62 0.53 -7.78
N SER A 116 1.11 -0.48 -8.47
CA SER A 116 2.54 -0.73 -8.61
C SER A 116 2.91 -0.72 -10.09
N GLY A 117 4.15 -0.41 -10.45
CA GLY A 117 4.54 -0.34 -11.85
C GLY A 117 5.99 -0.02 -12.07
N ASP A 118 6.40 0.05 -13.33
CA ASP A 118 7.69 0.59 -13.71
C ASP A 118 7.48 1.84 -14.56
N TYR A 119 8.35 2.83 -14.40
CA TYR A 119 8.47 3.90 -15.37
C TYR A 119 9.61 3.64 -16.33
N ASP A 120 9.44 4.06 -17.57
CA ASP A 120 10.45 4.05 -18.61
C ASP A 120 10.80 5.51 -18.98
N ILE A 121 12.10 5.79 -19.15
CA ILE A 121 12.60 6.99 -19.81
C ILE A 121 13.26 6.57 -21.12
N ASN A 122 12.59 6.83 -22.25
CA ASN A 122 13.13 6.62 -23.60
C ASN A 122 13.74 5.21 -23.85
N GLY A 123 13.08 4.15 -23.40
CA GLY A 123 13.53 2.75 -23.52
C GLY A 123 14.49 2.30 -22.41
N ASN A 124 14.68 3.11 -21.37
CA ASN A 124 15.44 2.74 -20.18
C ASN A 124 14.49 2.64 -18.99
N ARG A 125 14.35 1.42 -18.44
CA ARG A 125 13.62 1.17 -17.20
C ARG A 125 14.16 2.07 -16.08
N GLY A 126 13.34 2.99 -15.63
CA GLY A 126 13.65 4.02 -14.67
C GLY A 126 13.59 3.54 -13.21
N GLY A 127 12.78 2.52 -12.91
CA GLY A 127 12.63 1.91 -11.58
C GLY A 127 11.17 1.65 -11.20
N ALA A 128 10.97 1.08 -10.01
CA ALA A 128 9.65 0.71 -9.51
C ALA A 128 8.86 1.92 -8.98
N TRP A 129 7.55 1.91 -9.18
CA TRP A 129 6.56 2.85 -8.66
C TRP A 129 5.61 2.11 -7.74
N ASN A 130 5.29 2.70 -6.60
CA ASN A 130 4.36 2.14 -5.63
C ASN A 130 3.50 3.27 -5.04
N CYS A 131 2.21 3.30 -5.40
CA CYS A 131 1.28 4.35 -5.01
C CYS A 131 0.00 3.77 -4.42
N ARG A 132 -0.58 4.46 -3.43
CA ARG A 132 -1.86 4.16 -2.83
C ARG A 132 -2.91 5.18 -3.24
N LEU A 133 -4.14 4.72 -3.48
CA LEU A 133 -5.30 5.55 -3.78
C LEU A 133 -5.63 6.41 -2.56
N GLN A 134 -5.63 7.72 -2.76
CA GLN A 134 -6.05 8.69 -1.75
C GLN A 134 -7.53 9.03 -1.86
N SER A 135 -8.00 9.36 -3.06
CA SER A 135 -9.39 9.81 -3.25
C SER A 135 -9.89 9.58 -4.68
N PHE A 136 -11.22 9.54 -4.80
CA PHE A 136 -11.94 9.62 -6.07
C PHE A 136 -12.55 11.01 -6.18
N ASN A 137 -12.57 11.58 -7.39
CA ASN A 137 -12.99 12.94 -7.75
C ASN A 137 -11.94 14.05 -7.53
N GLY A 138 -10.73 13.88 -8.07
CA GLY A 138 -9.85 14.98 -8.52
C GLY A 138 -9.72 16.19 -7.60
N GLY A 139 -9.93 16.02 -6.29
CA GLY A 139 -9.96 17.09 -5.33
C GLY A 139 -8.57 17.68 -5.30
N ASN A 140 -8.47 18.98 -5.57
CA ASN A 140 -7.31 19.76 -5.22
C ASN A 140 -7.24 19.83 -3.70
N ASP A 141 -6.91 18.71 -3.07
CA ASP A 141 -6.35 18.73 -1.73
C ASP A 141 -4.93 19.26 -1.95
N ASP A 142 -4.74 20.53 -1.62
CA ASP A 142 -3.50 21.28 -1.73
C ASP A 142 -2.36 20.43 -1.18
N PHE A 143 -1.55 19.89 -2.09
CA PHE A 143 -0.39 19.09 -1.77
C PHE A 143 0.81 20.01 -1.87
N ASP A 144 1.34 20.38 -0.70
CA ASP A 144 2.60 21.09 -0.58
C ASP A 144 3.75 20.13 -0.94
N LEU A 145 4.36 20.36 -2.10
CA LEU A 145 5.50 19.59 -2.61
C LEU A 145 6.84 20.12 -2.10
N GLY A 146 6.82 21.06 -1.15
CA GLY A 146 8.03 21.50 -0.48
C GLY A 146 8.96 22.28 -1.41
N GLY A 147 8.46 23.35 -2.01
CA GLY A 147 9.30 24.47 -2.44
C GLY A 147 9.56 25.42 -1.27
N GLY A 148 10.31 24.97 -0.27
CA GLY A 148 10.77 25.81 0.84
C GLY A 148 9.89 25.77 2.11
N GLY A 149 10.36 25.02 3.10
CA GLY A 149 10.11 25.30 4.53
C GLY A 149 8.80 24.77 5.12
N GLY A 150 8.86 23.55 5.71
CA GLY A 150 8.19 23.32 6.99
C GLY A 150 6.93 22.44 7.05
N GLY A 151 6.65 21.63 6.03
CA GLY A 151 5.53 20.67 6.05
C GLY A 151 5.93 19.25 5.64
N MET A 152 7.12 18.78 6.03
CA MET A 152 7.66 17.47 5.65
C MET A 152 6.92 16.28 6.30
N ASP A 153 6.70 15.26 5.48
CA ASP A 153 6.77 13.83 5.80
C ASP A 153 5.90 13.29 6.93
N LYS A 154 4.82 12.57 6.59
CA LYS A 154 4.15 11.65 7.52
C LYS A 154 4.29 10.18 7.15
N CYS A 155 5.06 9.85 6.11
CA CYS A 155 5.29 8.46 5.72
C CYS A 155 6.36 7.83 6.61
N VAL A 156 6.02 6.70 7.24
CA VAL A 156 6.98 5.86 7.97
C VAL A 156 7.86 5.10 6.97
N ASP A 157 9.12 4.87 7.34
CA ASP A 157 10.06 4.08 6.54
C ASP A 157 10.34 2.73 7.20
N TYR A 158 10.49 1.67 6.41
CA TYR A 158 10.72 0.32 6.93
C TYR A 158 12.07 -0.21 6.45
N SER A 159 12.89 -0.73 7.38
CA SER A 159 14.09 -1.46 7.01
C SER A 159 13.76 -2.86 6.48
N ASP A 160 14.76 -3.51 5.87
CA ASP A 160 14.69 -4.94 5.58
C ASP A 160 14.46 -5.78 6.84
N TRP A 161 13.85 -6.95 6.66
CA TRP A 161 13.71 -7.97 7.70
C TRP A 161 15.07 -8.52 8.11
N LYS A 162 15.24 -8.68 9.42
CA LYS A 162 16.40 -9.29 10.06
C LYS A 162 15.93 -10.43 10.95
N TYR A 163 16.64 -11.54 10.93
CA TYR A 163 16.36 -12.66 11.83
C TYR A 163 17.15 -12.50 13.14
N ASN A 164 16.49 -12.79 14.27
CA ASN A 164 17.11 -12.85 15.59
C ASN A 164 17.22 -14.32 16.01
N ASP A 165 18.39 -14.92 15.79
CA ASP A 165 18.64 -16.34 16.10
C ASP A 165 18.41 -16.68 17.58
N ARG A 166 18.68 -15.74 18.49
CA ARG A 166 18.58 -15.99 19.93
C ARG A 166 17.14 -16.07 20.42
N LYS A 167 16.24 -15.32 19.76
CA LYS A 167 14.83 -15.22 20.14
C LYS A 167 13.88 -15.83 19.12
N CYS A 168 14.41 -16.42 18.05
CA CYS A 168 13.69 -17.12 16.99
C CYS A 168 12.56 -16.28 16.34
N TYR A 169 12.82 -15.02 16.01
CA TYR A 169 11.86 -14.16 15.31
C TYR A 169 12.51 -13.33 14.22
N TYR A 170 11.70 -12.85 13.27
CA TYR A 170 12.09 -11.80 12.34
C TYR A 170 11.66 -10.44 12.87
N TYR A 171 12.48 -9.43 12.64
CA TYR A 171 12.14 -8.06 12.98
C TYR A 171 12.66 -7.07 11.95
N ARG A 172 12.03 -5.90 11.89
CA ARG A 172 12.53 -4.75 11.15
C ARG A 172 12.16 -3.47 11.86
N THR A 173 12.82 -2.39 11.47
CA THR A 173 12.61 -1.07 12.04
C THR A 173 11.58 -0.30 11.23
N CYS A 174 10.57 0.25 11.90
CA CYS A 174 9.66 1.26 11.40
C CYS A 174 10.13 2.63 11.90
N GLN A 175 10.78 3.40 11.05
CA GLN A 175 11.34 4.72 11.36
C GLN A 175 10.26 5.79 11.16
N PHE A 176 10.08 6.65 12.15
CA PHE A 176 9.11 7.74 12.08
C PHE A 176 9.73 9.03 11.52
N PRO A 177 8.97 9.80 10.73
CA PRO A 177 9.37 11.15 10.39
C PRO A 177 9.43 11.99 11.67
N GLY A 178 10.42 12.89 11.75
CA GLY A 178 10.68 13.66 12.96
C GLY A 178 11.47 12.92 14.06
N GLY A 179 11.84 11.65 13.85
CA GLY A 179 12.68 10.86 14.75
C GLY A 179 11.89 9.85 15.60
N GLY A 180 12.61 8.89 16.18
CA GLY A 180 12.02 7.75 16.87
C GLY A 180 11.72 6.59 15.91
N TYR A 181 11.55 5.41 16.48
CA TYR A 181 11.26 4.21 15.71
C TYR A 181 10.53 3.17 16.57
N GLN A 182 9.95 2.20 15.90
CA GLN A 182 9.38 1.01 16.52
C GLN A 182 9.91 -0.24 15.83
N TYR A 183 9.94 -1.36 16.53
CA TYR A 183 10.19 -2.66 15.91
C TYR A 183 8.88 -3.29 15.48
N VAL A 184 8.88 -3.86 14.29
CA VAL A 184 7.82 -4.72 13.78
C VAL A 184 8.37 -6.14 13.81
N ILE A 185 7.75 -7.02 14.60
CA ILE A 185 8.28 -8.33 14.98
C ILE A 185 7.32 -9.43 14.53
N TYR A 186 7.84 -10.41 13.79
CA TYR A 186 7.11 -11.55 13.26
C TYR A 186 7.65 -12.87 13.82
N TYR A 187 6.78 -13.66 14.44
CA TYR A 187 7.09 -14.97 15.01
C TYR A 187 6.52 -16.07 14.11
N PRO A 188 7.29 -16.60 13.14
CA PRO A 188 6.76 -17.54 12.15
C PRO A 188 6.34 -18.89 12.75
N ASP A 189 6.98 -19.30 13.85
CA ASP A 189 6.80 -20.65 14.41
C ASP A 189 5.76 -20.70 15.53
N THR A 190 5.60 -19.63 16.31
CA THR A 190 4.67 -19.58 17.45
C THR A 190 3.39 -18.82 17.13
N ASP A 191 3.49 -17.67 16.45
CA ASP A 191 2.37 -16.77 16.19
C ASP A 191 2.34 -16.30 14.73
N PRO A 192 2.27 -17.23 13.75
CA PRO A 192 2.36 -16.90 12.33
C PRO A 192 1.23 -15.99 11.83
N GLU A 193 0.16 -15.88 12.60
CA GLU A 193 -1.06 -15.13 12.28
C GLU A 193 -0.93 -13.63 12.56
N TRP A 194 0.10 -13.21 13.30
CA TRP A 194 0.24 -11.85 13.79
C TRP A 194 1.65 -11.30 13.60
N VAL A 195 1.73 -9.97 13.48
CA VAL A 195 2.97 -9.20 13.62
C VAL A 195 2.75 -8.19 14.72
N PHE A 196 3.75 -8.03 15.57
CA PHE A 196 3.66 -7.23 16.78
C PHE A 196 4.51 -5.97 16.65
N TRP A 197 3.95 -4.84 17.11
CA TRP A 197 4.63 -3.57 17.21
C TRP A 197 5.19 -3.40 18.62
N TYR A 198 6.50 -3.25 18.71
CA TYR A 198 7.23 -3.04 19.96
C TYR A 198 7.86 -1.65 19.97
N ASN A 199 7.57 -0.90 21.02
CA ASN A 199 8.17 0.41 21.25
C ASN A 199 9.45 0.22 22.09
N PRO A 200 10.65 0.45 21.51
CA PRO A 200 11.92 0.27 22.20
C PRO A 200 12.15 1.26 23.33
N LYS A 201 11.52 2.45 23.28
CA LYS A 201 11.68 3.49 24.31
C LYS A 201 10.92 3.15 25.58
N SER A 202 9.73 2.59 25.44
CA SER A 202 8.91 2.14 26.58
C SER A 202 9.10 0.67 26.92
N GLU A 203 9.90 -0.06 26.13
CA GLU A 203 10.11 -1.51 26.21
C GLU A 203 8.80 -2.32 26.24
N LYS A 204 7.84 -1.97 25.38
CA LYS A 204 6.49 -2.57 25.42
C LYS A 204 5.94 -2.86 24.03
N TYR A 205 5.28 -4.00 23.90
CA TYR A 205 4.31 -4.27 22.85
C TYR A 205 3.04 -3.48 23.10
N TRP A 206 2.45 -2.93 22.04
CA TRP A 206 1.30 -2.04 22.19
C TRP A 206 0.28 -2.16 21.04
N CYS A 207 0.65 -2.76 19.91
CA CYS A 207 -0.23 -3.00 18.78
C CYS A 207 0.19 -4.29 18.07
N SER A 208 -0.76 -4.98 17.44
CA SER A 208 -0.49 -6.05 16.51
C SER A 208 -1.33 -5.90 15.24
N CYS A 209 -0.90 -6.56 14.18
CA CYS A 209 -1.58 -6.57 12.89
C CYS A 209 -1.67 -8.00 12.39
N PRO A 210 -2.83 -8.44 11.85
CA PRO A 210 -2.95 -9.79 11.33
C PRO A 210 -2.15 -9.96 10.04
N THR A 211 -1.58 -11.14 9.85
CA THR A 211 -0.88 -11.52 8.61
C THR A 211 -1.86 -12.13 7.60
N VAL A 212 -1.36 -12.43 6.40
CA VAL A 212 -2.07 -13.24 5.40
C VAL A 212 -2.40 -14.66 5.87
N LYS A 213 -1.76 -15.14 6.94
CA LYS A 213 -2.00 -16.47 7.54
C LYS A 213 -3.12 -16.44 8.59
N HIS A 214 -3.57 -15.26 9.04
CA HIS A 214 -4.62 -15.16 10.05
C HIS A 214 -5.95 -15.76 9.55
N PRO A 215 -6.65 -16.62 10.31
CA PRO A 215 -7.84 -17.35 9.84
C PRO A 215 -9.01 -16.44 9.49
N LYS A 216 -9.27 -15.41 10.30
CA LYS A 216 -10.35 -14.42 10.08
C LYS A 216 -9.99 -13.29 9.11
N TYR A 217 -8.77 -12.75 9.20
CA TYR A 217 -8.40 -11.52 8.49
C TYR A 217 -7.47 -11.75 7.29
N GLY A 218 -6.85 -12.92 7.16
CA GLY A 218 -5.79 -13.17 6.19
C GLY A 218 -6.19 -12.94 4.73
N LYS A 219 -7.43 -13.31 4.34
CA LYS A 219 -7.96 -12.98 3.01
C LYS A 219 -8.03 -11.47 2.78
N LYS A 220 -8.48 -10.71 3.78
CA LYS A 220 -8.58 -9.25 3.65
C LYS A 220 -7.20 -8.58 3.65
N VAL A 221 -6.26 -9.09 4.45
CA VAL A 221 -4.86 -8.64 4.45
C VAL A 221 -4.21 -8.89 3.10
N ARG A 222 -4.44 -10.06 2.48
CA ARG A 222 -4.01 -10.36 1.10
C ARG A 222 -4.56 -9.35 0.09
N ASN A 223 -5.76 -8.84 0.36
CA ASN A 223 -6.46 -7.83 -0.42
C ASN A 223 -6.06 -6.38 -0.01
N GLY A 224 -4.92 -6.22 0.68
CA GLY A 224 -4.40 -4.90 1.05
C GLY A 224 -5.23 -4.16 2.11
N HIS A 225 -6.14 -4.84 2.82
CA HIS A 225 -6.80 -4.24 3.98
C HIS A 225 -5.87 -4.20 5.19
N GLU A 226 -5.87 -3.05 5.85
CA GLU A 226 -5.05 -2.81 7.03
C GLU A 226 -5.92 -2.96 8.28
N TYR A 227 -5.41 -3.73 9.24
CA TYR A 227 -6.09 -4.01 10.49
C TYR A 227 -5.09 -3.87 11.63
N PHE A 228 -5.55 -3.24 12.71
CA PHE A 228 -4.76 -2.98 13.89
C PHE A 228 -5.54 -3.43 15.13
N HIS A 229 -4.89 -4.29 15.91
CA HIS A 229 -5.35 -4.74 17.20
C HIS A 229 -4.58 -3.97 18.25
N ARG A 230 -5.24 -3.10 19.00
CA ARG A 230 -4.57 -2.30 20.02
C ARG A 230 -4.51 -3.07 21.33
N CYS A 231 -3.45 -2.82 22.08
CA CYS A 231 -3.28 -3.34 23.42
C CYS A 231 -3.80 -2.30 24.42
N SER A 232 -4.83 -2.66 25.19
CA SER A 232 -5.34 -1.84 26.29
C SER A 232 -4.35 -1.77 27.45
N GLN A 233 -3.56 -2.83 27.66
CA GLN A 233 -2.51 -2.91 28.67
C GLN A 233 -1.14 -3.28 28.09
N PRO A 234 -0.40 -2.32 27.49
CA PRO A 234 0.91 -2.57 26.90
C PRO A 234 1.93 -3.15 27.89
N ALA A 235 2.54 -4.27 27.50
CA ALA A 235 3.48 -5.04 28.33
C ALA A 235 4.78 -5.38 27.59
N ARG A 236 5.79 -5.81 28.34
CA ARG A 236 7.12 -6.14 27.80
C ARG A 236 7.13 -7.45 27.03
N GLU A 237 6.36 -8.43 27.51
CA GLU A 237 6.17 -9.73 26.86
C GLU A 237 4.77 -9.76 26.21
N ILE A 238 4.60 -10.57 25.16
CA ILE A 238 3.37 -10.58 24.35
C ILE A 238 2.23 -11.23 25.15
N GLU A 239 2.55 -12.25 25.93
CA GLU A 239 1.58 -13.02 26.73
C GLU A 239 0.96 -12.18 27.85
N ASP A 240 1.66 -11.12 28.28
CA ASP A 240 1.20 -10.19 29.31
C ASP A 240 0.37 -9.02 28.74
N CYS A 241 0.23 -8.93 27.41
CA CYS A 241 -0.54 -7.89 26.75
C CYS A 241 -2.05 -8.20 26.82
N GLU A 242 -2.84 -7.23 27.25
CA GLU A 242 -4.30 -7.29 27.12
C GLU A 242 -4.72 -6.61 25.83
N TRP A 243 -5.28 -7.37 24.90
CA TRP A 243 -5.69 -6.88 23.59
C TRP A 243 -7.16 -6.47 23.60
N GLU A 244 -7.48 -5.34 22.98
CA GLU A 244 -8.86 -4.84 22.88
C GLU A 244 -9.73 -5.81 22.04
N ASP A 245 -11.02 -5.97 22.33
CA ASP A 245 -11.87 -6.85 21.51
C ASP A 245 -12.06 -6.32 20.07
N GLU A 246 -11.88 -5.02 19.87
CA GLU A 246 -12.11 -4.34 18.60
C GLU A 246 -10.83 -4.26 17.74
N ILE A 247 -10.96 -4.66 16.48
CA ILE A 247 -9.93 -4.45 15.45
C ILE A 247 -10.27 -3.18 14.67
N THR A 248 -9.33 -2.25 14.61
CA THR A 248 -9.47 -0.96 13.92
C THR A 248 -8.79 -0.98 12.55
N THR A 249 -9.14 -0.04 11.66
CA THR A 249 -8.48 0.13 10.35
C THR A 249 -7.47 1.28 10.31
N SER A 250 -7.17 1.87 11.47
CA SER A 250 -6.17 2.93 11.60
C SER A 250 -5.53 2.90 12.98
N CYS A 251 -4.22 3.11 13.02
CA CYS A 251 -3.46 3.17 14.25
C CYS A 251 -2.45 4.30 14.17
N THR A 252 -2.23 4.99 15.28
CA THR A 252 -1.28 6.09 15.36
C THR A 252 -0.24 5.81 16.42
N ALA A 253 1.00 6.21 16.15
CA ALA A 253 2.10 6.20 17.10
C ALA A 253 2.58 7.63 17.36
N LYS A 254 3.34 7.83 18.45
CA LYS A 254 4.01 9.09 18.73
C LYS A 254 5.47 9.02 18.29
N ASN A 255 5.92 10.00 17.53
CA ASN A 255 7.35 10.18 17.24
C ASN A 255 8.09 10.81 18.43
N ASP A 256 9.41 11.01 18.32
CA ASP A 256 10.20 11.59 19.41
C ASP A 256 9.85 13.06 19.73
N ARG A 257 9.13 13.74 18.84
CA ARG A 257 8.59 15.09 19.03
C ARG A 257 7.19 15.10 19.66
N GLY A 258 6.59 13.93 19.90
CA GLY A 258 5.23 13.79 20.41
C GLY A 258 4.11 13.98 19.37
N GLU A 259 4.48 14.08 18.09
CA GLU A 259 3.55 14.20 16.97
C GLU A 259 2.87 12.84 16.71
N SER A 260 1.59 12.86 16.37
CA SER A 260 0.87 11.65 15.96
C SER A 260 1.21 11.30 14.52
N ILE A 261 1.76 10.11 14.32
CA ILE A 261 2.09 9.53 13.03
C ILE A 261 1.09 8.41 12.73
N ASP A 262 0.44 8.48 11.58
CA ASP A 262 -0.40 7.41 11.09
C ASP A 262 0.48 6.24 10.66
N LEU A 263 0.21 5.06 11.20
CA LEU A 263 0.91 3.86 10.81
C LEU A 263 0.31 3.35 9.51
N ALA A 264 1.16 3.17 8.50
CA ALA A 264 0.79 2.39 7.32
C ALA A 264 0.64 0.91 7.72
N GLY A 265 -0.28 0.21 7.07
CA GLY A 265 -0.51 -1.20 7.31
C GLY A 265 0.71 -2.06 7.01
N LEU A 266 0.66 -3.30 7.49
CA LEU A 266 1.75 -4.25 7.34
C LEU A 266 2.20 -4.36 5.88
N PRO A 267 3.51 -4.31 5.67
CA PRO A 267 4.12 -4.76 4.44
C PRO A 267 3.86 -6.25 4.24
N THR A 268 3.40 -6.56 3.04
CA THR A 268 2.92 -7.88 2.62
C THR A 268 4.06 -8.86 2.32
N ASP A 269 5.30 -8.37 2.37
CA ASP A 269 6.58 -9.05 2.19
C ASP A 269 7.09 -9.67 3.51
N LEU A 270 6.28 -10.53 4.13
CA LEU A 270 6.77 -11.34 5.25
C LEU A 270 7.91 -12.27 4.78
N PRO A 271 8.95 -12.51 5.61
CA PRO A 271 10.07 -13.37 5.27
C PRO A 271 9.70 -14.86 5.17
#